data_AF-A0A9C6WZB3-F1
#
_entry.id   AF-A0A9C6WZB3-F1
#
_cell.length_a   1.000
_cell.length_b   1.000
_cell.length_c   1.000
_cell.angle_alpha   90.00
_cell.angle_beta   90.00
_cell.angle_gamma   90.00
#
_symmetry.space_group_name_H-M   'P 1'
#
loop_
_entity.id
_entity.type
_entity.pdbx_description
1 polymer ?
#
loop_
_entity_poly.entity_id
_entity_poly.type
_entity_poly.pdbx_seq_one_letter_code
_entity_poly.pdbx_strand_id
1 'polypeptide(L)'
;MVRGVFMTFMMFTTRVALFSTLVTYALSGDPLKASFVFVIQSYYNILSMTMGSFFVRGISEVAESVVSVRRLQRFLEYEEFDAQDGQVPQQPQQPQQPQQQQKGQVNPGFEGGPESGQPAGPKQQTRANGAGGAIQGGNAAPRDGSVLRFTAMHAKWSQTQSDDTLKNIDLSLNHGELLAVIGPVGAGKSSLLQAVLGELATTAGGLDVRAKVSYACQEPWLFAASIRRNITFGSPFDRKRYDRVVKACALLADFAQLPFGDLTLVGERGSSLSGGQRARVNLAR
;
A
#
# COMPACT_ATOMS: atom_id res chain seq x y z
N MET A 1 -37.04 22.22 0.03
CA MET A 1 -38.51 21.95 0.04
C MET A 1 -38.85 20.52 0.45
N VAL A 2 -38.26 19.48 -0.15
CA VAL A 2 -38.60 18.06 0.15
C VAL A 2 -38.49 17.68 1.63
N ARG A 3 -37.43 18.11 2.33
CA ARG A 3 -37.24 17.86 3.76
C ARG A 3 -38.29 18.53 4.65
N GLY A 4 -38.80 19.70 4.25
CA GLY A 4 -39.87 20.40 4.95
C GLY A 4 -41.22 19.69 4.79
N VAL A 5 -41.55 19.26 3.56
CA VAL A 5 -42.76 18.47 3.27
C VAL A 5 -42.77 17.14 4.04
N PHE A 6 -41.61 16.47 4.11
CA PHE A 6 -41.46 15.23 4.88
C PHE A 6 -41.72 15.42 6.39
N MET A 7 -41.19 16.50 6.98
CA MET A 7 -41.40 16.80 8.39
C MET A 7 -42.86 17.15 8.70
N THR A 8 -43.53 17.90 7.82
CA THR A 8 -44.97 18.22 7.96
C THR A 8 -45.83 16.96 7.86
N PHE A 9 -45.52 16.06 6.93
CA PHE A 9 -46.23 14.79 6.79
C PHE A 9 -46.10 13.93 8.05
N MET A 10 -44.88 13.79 8.58
CA MET A 10 -44.60 13.04 9.81
C MET A 10 -45.34 13.58 11.03
N MET A 11 -45.44 14.91 11.18
CA MET A 11 -46.21 15.54 12.25
C MET A 11 -47.72 15.34 12.12
N PHE A 12 -48.24 15.18 10.91
CA PHE A 12 -49.67 14.97 10.67
C PHE A 12 -50.06 13.49 10.85
N THR A 13 -49.22 12.56 10.38
CA THR A 13 -49.47 11.11 10.49
C THR A 13 -49.66 10.65 11.93
N THR A 14 -48.86 11.17 12.87
CA THR A 14 -48.99 10.84 14.30
C THR A 14 -50.32 11.28 14.88
N ARG A 15 -50.74 12.51 14.57
CA ARG A 15 -52.01 13.07 15.06
C ARG A 15 -53.22 12.37 14.45
N VAL A 16 -53.15 12.01 13.17
CA VAL A 16 -54.22 11.25 12.48
C VAL A 16 -54.32 9.83 13.02
N ALA A 17 -53.19 9.14 13.24
CA ALA A 17 -53.18 7.80 13.81
C ALA A 17 -53.78 7.80 15.22
N LEU A 18 -53.36 8.75 16.06
CA LEU A 18 -53.91 8.96 17.40
C LEU A 18 -55.42 9.20 17.38
N PHE A 19 -55.88 10.13 16.53
CA PHE A 19 -57.30 10.42 16.38
C PHE A 19 -58.09 9.18 15.92
N SER A 20 -57.58 8.44 14.93
CA SER A 20 -58.21 7.22 14.43
C SER A 20 -58.34 6.15 15.51
N THR A 21 -57.30 5.94 16.34
CA THR A 21 -57.34 4.99 17.45
C THR A 21 -58.34 5.39 18.53
N LEU A 22 -58.39 6.68 18.88
CA LEU A 22 -59.34 7.20 19.87
C LEU A 22 -60.79 7.10 19.37
N VAL A 23 -61.04 7.38 18.08
CA VAL A 23 -62.36 7.21 17.46
C VAL A 23 -62.77 5.74 17.44
N THR A 24 -61.87 4.83 17.09
CA THR A 24 -62.15 3.38 17.10
C THR A 24 -62.49 2.88 18.50
N TYR A 25 -61.76 3.36 19.51
CA TYR A 25 -62.02 3.03 20.91
C TYR A 25 -63.37 3.60 21.38
N ALA A 26 -63.70 4.84 21.00
CA ALA A 26 -64.99 5.46 21.31
C ALA A 26 -66.19 4.70 20.69
N LEU A 27 -66.03 4.21 19.46
CA LEU A 27 -67.04 3.41 18.76
C LEU A 27 -67.25 2.02 19.36
N SER A 28 -66.30 1.53 20.16
CA SER A 28 -66.39 0.22 20.84
C SER A 28 -67.26 0.26 22.11
N GLY A 29 -67.78 1.43 22.49
CA GLY A 29 -68.76 1.59 23.58
C GLY A 29 -68.18 1.82 24.97
N ASP A 30 -66.86 1.89 25.13
CA ASP A 30 -66.20 2.12 26.41
C ASP A 30 -66.09 3.62 26.76
N PRO A 31 -66.22 4.02 28.05
CA PRO A 31 -66.11 5.41 28.46
C PRO A 31 -64.68 5.93 28.33
N LEU A 32 -64.49 6.96 27.50
CA LEU A 32 -63.22 7.65 27.31
C LEU A 32 -62.77 8.37 28.59
N LYS A 33 -61.83 7.78 29.32
CA LYS A 33 -61.15 8.42 30.47
C LYS A 33 -59.94 9.24 29.99
N ALA A 34 -59.78 10.45 30.53
CA ALA A 34 -58.67 11.34 30.17
C ALA A 34 -57.28 10.68 30.39
N SER A 35 -57.13 9.89 31.45
CA SER A 35 -55.87 9.18 31.76
C SER A 35 -55.45 8.21 30.65
N PHE A 36 -56.40 7.52 30.02
CA PHE A 36 -56.12 6.60 28.92
C PHE A 36 -55.66 7.32 27.65
N VAL A 37 -56.27 8.48 27.34
CA VAL A 37 -55.88 9.32 26.21
C VAL A 37 -54.45 9.83 26.36
N PHE A 38 -54.06 10.30 27.56
CA PHE A 38 -52.69 10.75 27.83
C PHE A 38 -51.67 9.62 27.70
N VAL A 39 -52.01 8.40 28.13
CA VAL A 39 -51.13 7.22 28.00
C VAL A 39 -50.93 6.85 26.52
N ILE A 40 -52.01 6.75 25.74
CA ILE A 40 -51.93 6.47 24.29
C ILE A 40 -51.12 7.55 23.56
N GLN A 41 -51.35 8.83 23.87
CA GLN A 41 -50.58 9.95 23.32
C GLN A 41 -49.07 9.80 23.56
N SER A 42 -48.67 9.39 24.77
CA SER A 42 -47.27 9.18 25.12
C SER A 42 -46.65 8.01 24.34
N TYR A 43 -47.36 6.87 24.25
CA TYR A 43 -46.88 5.70 23.52
C TYR A 43 -46.72 5.97 22.02
N TYR A 44 -47.68 6.64 21.38
CA TYR A 44 -47.58 6.99 19.95
C TYR A 44 -46.45 7.98 19.66
N ASN A 45 -46.18 8.94 20.55
CA ASN A 45 -45.06 9.86 20.39
C ASN A 45 -43.71 9.11 20.41
N ILE A 46 -43.51 8.16 21.32
CA ILE A 46 -42.29 7.33 21.40
C ILE A 46 -42.19 6.40 20.18
N LEU A 47 -43.28 5.72 19.83
CA LEU A 47 -43.31 4.78 18.73
C LEU A 47 -43.04 5.46 17.39
N SER A 48 -43.63 6.65 17.18
CA SER A 48 -43.43 7.40 15.94
C SER A 48 -42.01 7.87 15.75
N MET A 49 -41.35 8.36 16.81
CA MET A 49 -39.94 8.77 16.71
C MET A 49 -39.04 7.57 16.39
N THR A 50 -39.32 6.42 17.01
CA THR A 50 -38.54 5.19 16.83
C THR A 50 -38.74 4.58 15.44
N MET A 51 -39.98 4.36 15.02
CA MET A 51 -40.30 3.70 13.75
C MET A 51 -40.21 4.64 12.54
N GLY A 52 -40.57 5.91 12.73
CA GLY A 52 -40.64 6.86 11.63
C GLY A 52 -39.32 7.54 11.29
N SER A 53 -38.36 7.59 12.22
CA SER A 53 -37.06 8.23 11.97
C SER A 53 -35.88 7.27 12.17
N PHE A 54 -35.75 6.65 13.33
CA PHE A 54 -34.58 5.81 13.63
C PHE A 54 -34.58 4.51 12.82
N PHE A 55 -35.72 3.83 12.71
CA PHE A 55 -35.80 2.57 11.96
C PHE A 55 -35.55 2.77 10.46
N VAL A 56 -36.20 3.75 9.84
CA VAL A 56 -35.99 4.08 8.42
C VAL A 56 -34.54 4.47 8.17
N ARG A 57 -33.96 5.30 9.04
CA ARG A 57 -32.55 5.69 8.96
C ARG A 57 -31.62 4.48 9.12
N GLY A 58 -31.91 3.57 10.04
CA GLY A 58 -31.14 2.35 10.24
C GLY A 58 -31.11 1.48 8.99
N ILE A 59 -32.23 1.33 8.28
CA ILE A 59 -32.26 0.60 7.00
C ILE A 59 -31.37 1.29 5.96
N SER A 60 -31.42 2.62 5.86
CA SER A 60 -30.57 3.37 4.92
C SER A 60 -29.08 3.23 5.26
N GLU A 61 -28.70 3.36 6.54
CA GLU A 61 -27.31 3.22 6.98
C GLU A 61 -26.78 1.80 6.78
N VAL A 62 -27.60 0.76 7.02
CA VAL A 62 -27.24 -0.63 6.72
C VAL A 62 -27.05 -0.84 5.22
N ALA A 63 -27.93 -0.27 4.38
CA ALA A 63 -27.78 -0.37 2.93
C ALA A 63 -26.49 0.30 2.43
N GLU A 64 -26.16 1.50 2.91
CA GLU A 64 -24.92 2.20 2.57
C GLU A 64 -23.68 1.43 3.06
N SER A 65 -23.75 0.88 4.27
CA SER A 65 -22.67 0.05 4.84
C SER A 65 -22.42 -1.20 4.00
N VAL A 66 -23.48 -1.93 3.63
CA VAL A 66 -23.37 -3.13 2.78
C VAL A 66 -22.76 -2.80 1.42
N VAL A 67 -23.14 -1.69 0.79
CA VAL A 67 -22.52 -1.25 -0.48
C VAL A 67 -21.05 -0.89 -0.28
N SER A 68 -20.71 -0.24 0.81
CA SER A 68 -19.33 0.16 1.14
C SER A 68 -18.44 -1.07 1.38
N VAL A 69 -18.93 -2.06 2.13
CA VAL A 69 -18.24 -3.34 2.36
C VAL A 69 -18.03 -4.08 1.03
N ARG A 70 -19.05 -4.16 0.16
CA ARG A 70 -18.91 -4.79 -1.16
C ARG A 70 -17.86 -4.10 -2.04
N ARG A 71 -17.73 -2.77 -1.96
CA ARG A 71 -16.70 -2.03 -2.69
C ARG A 71 -15.30 -2.34 -2.15
N LEU A 72 -15.14 -2.39 -0.84
CA LEU A 72 -13.87 -2.76 -0.20
C LEU A 72 -13.49 -4.20 -0.53
N GLN A 73 -14.44 -5.13 -0.49
CA GLN A 73 -14.20 -6.51 -0.87
C GLN A 73 -13.70 -6.62 -2.31
N ARG A 74 -14.39 -5.99 -3.28
CA ARG A 74 -13.93 -5.97 -4.67
C ARG A 74 -12.54 -5.34 -4.83
N PHE A 75 -12.23 -4.32 -4.05
CA PHE A 75 -10.91 -3.70 -4.07
C PHE A 75 -9.81 -4.66 -3.56
N LEU A 76 -10.11 -5.41 -2.49
CA LEU A 76 -9.18 -6.39 -1.93
C LEU A 76 -9.07 -7.67 -2.76
N GLU A 77 -10.03 -7.96 -3.64
CA GLU A 77 -10.02 -9.08 -4.57
C GLU A 77 -9.26 -8.78 -5.89
N TYR A 78 -8.75 -7.56 -6.08
CA TYR A 78 -7.93 -7.27 -7.26
C TYR A 78 -6.63 -8.08 -7.26
N GLU A 79 -6.14 -8.38 -8.46
CA GLU A 79 -4.86 -9.07 -8.65
C GLU A 79 -3.74 -8.28 -7.96
N GLU A 80 -2.97 -8.99 -7.14
CA GLU A 80 -1.79 -8.43 -6.49
C GLU A 80 -0.61 -8.36 -7.45
N PHE A 81 0.29 -7.44 -7.16
CA PHE A 81 1.56 -7.39 -7.84
C PHE A 81 2.47 -8.49 -7.28
N ASP A 82 2.62 -9.58 -8.03
CA ASP A 82 3.60 -10.63 -7.74
C ASP A 82 5.01 -10.10 -8.01
N ALA A 83 5.61 -9.43 -7.03
CA ALA A 83 7.01 -9.06 -7.09
C ALA A 83 7.81 -10.36 -7.17
N GLN A 84 8.37 -10.67 -8.34
CA GLN A 84 9.21 -11.85 -8.51
C GLN A 84 10.29 -11.87 -7.41
N ASP A 85 10.28 -12.94 -6.62
CA ASP A 85 11.05 -13.10 -5.38
C ASP A 85 12.53 -12.72 -5.56
N GLY A 86 12.87 -11.54 -5.05
CA GLY A 86 14.20 -10.95 -5.25
C GLY A 86 14.45 -9.75 -4.35
N GLN A 87 14.29 -9.92 -3.04
CA GLN A 87 14.66 -8.98 -1.96
C GLN A 87 13.64 -7.87 -1.65
N VAL A 88 12.68 -8.18 -0.78
CA VAL A 88 12.02 -7.15 0.06
C VAL A 88 13.09 -6.56 0.99
N PRO A 89 13.42 -5.26 0.92
CA PRO A 89 14.30 -4.64 1.90
C PRO A 89 13.62 -4.68 3.26
N GLN A 90 14.25 -5.34 4.23
CA GLN A 90 13.81 -5.26 5.64
C GLN A 90 13.70 -3.79 6.04
N GLN A 91 12.52 -3.38 6.46
CA GLN A 91 12.29 -2.03 6.98
C GLN A 91 13.27 -1.78 8.14
N PRO A 92 13.98 -0.64 8.18
CA PRO A 92 14.87 -0.32 9.28
C PRO A 92 14.09 -0.30 10.60
N GLN A 93 14.47 -1.16 11.54
CA GLN A 93 13.98 -1.11 12.92
C GLN A 93 14.20 0.30 13.48
N GLN A 94 13.11 0.92 13.96
CA GLN A 94 13.20 2.21 14.65
C GLN A 94 14.09 2.06 15.90
N PRO A 95 15.07 2.95 16.14
CA PRO A 95 15.91 2.87 17.33
C PRO A 95 15.06 3.00 18.59
N GLN A 96 15.12 1.99 19.45
CA GLN A 96 14.57 2.04 20.80
C GLN A 96 15.24 3.17 21.58
N GLN A 97 14.43 4.06 22.17
CA GLN A 97 14.92 5.10 23.08
C GLN A 97 15.50 4.45 24.35
N PRO A 98 16.64 4.91 24.89
CA PRO A 98 17.22 4.32 26.09
C PRO A 98 16.32 4.59 27.31
N GLN A 99 15.84 3.52 27.95
CA GLN A 99 15.20 3.60 29.26
C GLN A 99 16.21 4.08 30.31
N GLN A 100 15.80 5.10 31.08
CA GLN A 100 16.55 5.62 32.22
C GLN A 100 16.74 4.53 33.28
N GLN A 101 18.00 4.29 33.65
CA GLN A 101 18.40 3.51 34.81
C GLN A 101 17.82 4.13 36.09
N GLN A 102 16.97 3.39 36.79
CA GLN A 102 16.74 3.58 38.22
C GLN A 102 17.42 2.45 38.99
N LYS A 103 18.28 2.87 39.91
CA LYS A 103 19.18 2.10 40.76
C LYS A 103 18.41 1.64 42.00
N GLY A 104 18.45 0.35 42.32
CA GLY A 104 17.92 -0.19 43.58
C GLY A 104 18.50 -1.58 43.85
N GLN A 105 19.35 -1.68 44.87
CA GLN A 105 19.84 -2.91 45.51
C GLN A 105 18.65 -3.72 46.05
N VAL A 106 18.69 -5.05 46.30
CA VAL A 106 19.48 -5.76 47.33
C VAL A 106 19.46 -7.29 47.03
N ASN A 107 20.60 -7.99 47.23
CA ASN A 107 20.70 -9.45 47.35
C ASN A 107 20.62 -9.90 48.82
N PRO A 108 20.09 -11.09 49.11
CA PRO A 108 20.93 -12.22 49.56
C PRO A 108 20.49 -13.53 48.86
N GLY A 109 21.36 -14.41 48.34
CA GLY A 109 22.37 -15.19 49.05
C GLY A 109 21.73 -16.50 49.56
N PHE A 110 22.03 -17.66 48.93
CA PHE A 110 22.15 -18.96 49.61
C PHE A 110 22.81 -20.02 48.69
N GLU A 111 23.72 -20.78 49.31
CA GLU A 111 24.64 -21.79 48.78
C GLU A 111 23.99 -23.19 48.57
N GLY A 112 24.68 -24.04 47.80
CA GLY A 112 24.60 -25.52 47.90
C GLY A 112 24.87 -26.30 46.60
N GLY A 113 26.09 -26.85 46.42
CA GLY A 113 26.46 -27.81 45.34
C GLY A 113 26.24 -29.28 45.75
N PRO A 114 27.00 -30.30 45.24
CA PRO A 114 27.69 -30.44 43.94
C PRO A 114 27.56 -31.88 43.31
N GLU A 115 28.33 -32.14 42.24
CA GLU A 115 28.78 -33.46 41.70
C GLU A 115 27.77 -34.34 40.91
N SER A 116 28.11 -35.09 39.84
CA SER A 116 29.37 -35.54 39.20
C SER A 116 29.08 -36.17 37.80
N GLY A 117 30.10 -36.35 36.94
CA GLY A 117 30.17 -37.51 36.03
C GLY A 117 30.12 -37.29 34.51
N GLN A 118 31.28 -37.02 33.88
CA GLN A 118 31.65 -37.44 32.51
C GLN A 118 31.99 -38.96 32.47
N PRO A 119 32.37 -39.65 31.34
CA PRO A 119 32.88 -39.13 30.05
C PRO A 119 32.52 -39.94 28.75
N ALA A 120 33.11 -39.44 27.64
CA ALA A 120 33.75 -40.18 26.53
C ALA A 120 32.91 -40.72 25.33
N GLY A 121 33.34 -40.29 24.13
CA GLY A 121 32.96 -40.83 22.80
C GLY A 121 33.67 -42.16 22.46
N PRO A 122 33.74 -42.62 21.19
CA PRO A 122 34.45 -41.88 20.12
C PRO A 122 33.88 -41.99 18.69
N LYS A 123 34.52 -41.22 17.79
CA LYS A 123 34.36 -41.16 16.33
C LYS A 123 34.80 -42.45 15.63
N GLN A 124 34.17 -42.82 14.51
CA GLN A 124 34.89 -43.44 13.39
C GLN A 124 34.17 -43.31 12.03
N GLN A 125 35.02 -43.28 11.01
CA GLN A 125 34.83 -42.91 9.62
C GLN A 125 35.18 -44.14 8.77
N THR A 126 34.33 -44.56 7.81
CA THR A 126 34.78 -45.51 6.77
C THR A 126 34.07 -45.29 5.43
N ARG A 127 34.89 -45.11 4.39
CA ARG A 127 34.65 -45.18 2.94
C ARG A 127 34.09 -46.55 2.49
N ALA A 128 33.31 -46.57 1.40
CA ALA A 128 33.56 -47.43 0.22
C ALA A 128 32.63 -47.09 -0.97
N ASN A 129 33.17 -47.30 -2.17
CA ASN A 129 32.66 -47.00 -3.52
C ASN A 129 31.67 -48.03 -4.08
N GLY A 130 30.93 -47.63 -5.13
CA GLY A 130 30.32 -48.50 -6.15
C GLY A 130 29.04 -47.88 -6.75
N ALA A 131 29.11 -47.04 -7.78
CA ALA A 131 29.11 -47.38 -9.22
C ALA A 131 27.71 -47.52 -9.84
N GLY A 132 27.41 -46.65 -10.82
CA GLY A 132 26.55 -46.94 -11.97
C GLY A 132 25.14 -46.34 -11.95
N GLY A 133 24.88 -45.35 -12.83
CA GLY A 133 23.52 -44.94 -13.17
C GLY A 133 23.40 -43.52 -13.70
N ALA A 134 24.03 -43.24 -14.85
CA ALA A 134 23.87 -41.99 -15.57
C ALA A 134 22.49 -41.90 -16.23
N ILE A 135 21.76 -40.80 -15.99
CA ILE A 135 20.85 -40.19 -16.98
C ILE A 135 21.11 -38.68 -16.97
N GLN A 136 21.49 -38.16 -18.14
CA GLN A 136 21.75 -36.77 -18.46
C GLN A 136 20.46 -35.97 -18.71
N GLY A 137 20.58 -34.65 -18.52
CA GLY A 137 19.71 -33.61 -19.08
C GLY A 137 19.20 -32.68 -17.98
N GLY A 138 19.51 -31.39 -17.91
CA GLY A 138 20.14 -30.49 -18.86
C GLY A 138 19.55 -29.10 -18.65
N ASN A 139 20.21 -28.27 -17.83
CA ASN A 139 20.40 -26.84 -18.08
C ASN A 139 21.33 -26.27 -17.01
N ALA A 140 22.64 -26.34 -17.29
CA ALA A 140 23.59 -25.50 -16.58
C ALA A 140 23.35 -24.06 -17.07
N ALA A 141 22.62 -23.26 -16.28
CA ALA A 141 22.51 -21.83 -16.52
C ALA A 141 23.93 -21.24 -16.64
N PRO A 142 24.25 -20.48 -17.70
CA PRO A 142 25.54 -19.83 -17.78
C PRO A 142 25.65 -18.89 -16.57
N ARG A 143 26.75 -19.02 -15.82
CA ARG A 143 27.17 -18.06 -14.80
C ARG A 143 27.65 -16.79 -15.49
N ASP A 144 26.75 -16.13 -16.21
CA ASP A 144 27.00 -14.88 -16.90
C ASP A 144 26.89 -13.75 -15.88
N GLY A 145 27.84 -12.81 -15.92
CA GLY A 145 27.85 -11.60 -15.10
C GLY A 145 26.74 -10.60 -15.47
N SER A 146 25.71 -11.05 -16.21
CA SER A 146 24.60 -10.23 -16.67
C SER A 146 23.71 -9.87 -15.49
N VAL A 147 23.54 -8.56 -15.26
CA VAL A 147 22.67 -8.02 -14.21
C VAL A 147 21.21 -7.94 -14.65
N LEU A 148 20.96 -7.90 -15.96
CA LEU A 148 19.64 -7.86 -16.57
C LEU A 148 19.64 -8.75 -17.80
N ARG A 149 18.65 -9.64 -17.91
CA ARG A 149 18.47 -10.51 -19.08
C ARG A 149 17.00 -10.63 -19.45
N PHE A 150 16.69 -10.33 -20.70
CA PHE A 150 15.45 -10.67 -21.38
C PHE A 150 15.68 -11.88 -22.28
N THR A 151 14.76 -12.83 -22.28
CA THR A 151 14.82 -14.02 -23.14
C THR A 151 13.47 -14.24 -23.81
N ALA A 152 13.39 -13.95 -25.10
CA ALA A 152 12.21 -13.97 -25.95
C ALA A 152 10.99 -13.37 -25.23
N MET A 153 11.15 -12.21 -24.61
CA MET A 153 10.16 -11.65 -23.69
C MET A 153 8.99 -11.01 -24.46
N HIS A 154 7.78 -11.40 -24.06
CA HIS A 154 6.51 -10.81 -24.49
C HIS A 154 5.78 -10.20 -23.29
N ALA A 155 5.14 -9.05 -23.47
CA ALA A 155 4.49 -8.34 -22.36
C ALA A 155 3.29 -7.51 -22.81
N LYS A 156 2.25 -7.46 -21.96
CA LYS A 156 1.03 -6.68 -22.20
C LYS A 156 0.46 -6.10 -20.91
N TRP A 157 -0.19 -4.93 -21.03
CA TRP A 157 -0.76 -4.19 -19.91
C TRP A 157 -2.06 -4.78 -19.37
N SER A 158 -2.84 -5.43 -20.25
CA SER A 158 -4.10 -6.08 -19.87
C SER A 158 -4.18 -7.42 -20.56
N GLN A 159 -4.68 -8.42 -19.84
CA GLN A 159 -4.96 -9.73 -20.40
C GLN A 159 -5.98 -9.68 -21.55
N THR A 160 -6.85 -8.66 -21.54
CA THR A 160 -7.89 -8.44 -22.56
C THR A 160 -7.39 -7.81 -23.85
N GLN A 161 -6.16 -7.30 -23.90
CA GLN A 161 -5.59 -6.78 -25.15
C GLN A 161 -5.21 -7.94 -26.08
N SER A 162 -5.52 -7.77 -27.37
CA SER A 162 -5.21 -8.75 -28.41
C SER A 162 -3.72 -8.79 -28.77
N ASP A 163 -3.04 -7.64 -28.68
CA ASP A 163 -1.65 -7.48 -29.08
C ASP A 163 -0.74 -7.20 -27.89
N ASP A 164 0.38 -7.90 -27.84
CA ASP A 164 1.45 -7.58 -26.90
C ASP A 164 2.06 -6.20 -27.20
N THR A 165 2.32 -5.45 -26.15
CA THR A 165 3.03 -4.15 -26.25
C THR A 165 4.52 -4.35 -26.54
N LEU A 166 5.12 -5.40 -25.97
CA LEU A 166 6.49 -5.82 -26.22
C LEU A 166 6.47 -7.23 -26.82
N LYS A 167 7.16 -7.43 -27.94
CA LYS A 167 7.18 -8.71 -28.69
C LYS A 167 8.62 -9.15 -28.91
N ASN A 168 8.93 -10.37 -28.49
CA ASN A 168 10.22 -11.04 -28.71
C ASN A 168 11.44 -10.16 -28.39
N ILE A 169 11.51 -9.65 -27.16
CA ILE A 169 12.65 -8.86 -26.68
C ILE A 169 13.73 -9.78 -26.15
N ASP A 170 14.91 -9.72 -26.76
CA ASP A 170 16.15 -10.38 -26.33
C ASP A 170 17.23 -9.34 -26.08
N LEU A 171 17.70 -9.27 -24.83
CA LEU A 171 18.69 -8.28 -24.39
C LEU A 171 19.42 -8.79 -23.15
N SER A 172 20.74 -8.62 -23.10
CA SER A 172 21.55 -8.87 -21.91
C SER A 172 22.39 -7.63 -21.60
N LEU A 173 22.40 -7.21 -20.34
CA LEU A 173 23.23 -6.09 -19.86
C LEU A 173 24.17 -6.57 -18.75
N ASN A 174 25.45 -6.20 -18.86
CA ASN A 174 26.46 -6.49 -17.84
C ASN A 174 26.65 -5.31 -16.88
N HIS A 175 27.32 -5.57 -15.76
CA HIS A 175 27.66 -4.52 -14.81
C HIS A 175 28.58 -3.47 -15.44
N GLY A 176 28.24 -2.18 -15.29
CA GLY A 176 29.04 -1.05 -15.79
C GLY A 176 28.75 -0.63 -17.24
N GLU A 177 27.80 -1.29 -17.91
CA GLU A 177 27.36 -0.90 -19.26
C GLU A 177 26.29 0.20 -19.22
N LEU A 178 26.35 1.11 -20.20
CA LEU A 178 25.34 2.13 -20.43
C LEU A 178 24.57 1.80 -21.71
N LEU A 179 23.28 1.48 -21.58
CA LEU A 179 22.39 1.21 -22.70
C LEU A 179 21.51 2.42 -23.00
N ALA A 180 21.52 2.87 -24.26
CA ALA A 180 20.61 3.89 -24.76
C ALA A 180 19.46 3.23 -25.55
N VAL A 181 18.22 3.44 -25.10
CA VAL A 181 17.02 2.95 -25.78
C VAL A 181 16.40 4.08 -26.61
N ILE A 182 16.45 3.96 -27.94
CA ILE A 182 15.94 4.97 -28.88
C ILE A 182 14.81 4.40 -29.74
N GLY A 183 13.93 5.27 -30.22
CA GLY A 183 12.81 4.88 -31.09
C GLY A 183 11.67 5.90 -31.07
N PRO A 184 10.70 5.80 -31.99
CA PRO A 184 9.59 6.74 -32.11
C PRO A 184 8.67 6.74 -30.88
N VAL A 185 7.82 7.76 -30.77
CA VAL A 185 6.77 7.80 -29.74
C VAL A 185 5.84 6.60 -29.93
N GLY A 186 5.49 5.91 -28.84
CA GLY A 186 4.68 4.69 -28.90
C GLY A 186 5.44 3.39 -29.16
N ALA A 187 6.77 3.42 -29.39
CA ALA A 187 7.57 2.21 -29.63
C ALA A 187 7.75 1.29 -28.40
N GLY A 188 7.08 1.53 -27.27
CA GLY A 188 7.20 0.68 -26.08
C GLY A 188 8.42 0.94 -25.18
N LYS A 189 9.17 2.03 -25.37
CA LYS A 189 10.36 2.35 -24.53
C LYS A 189 10.04 2.43 -23.04
N SER A 190 9.00 3.17 -22.68
CA SER A 190 8.55 3.25 -21.28
C SER A 190 8.05 1.90 -20.79
N SER A 191 7.33 1.15 -21.64
CA SER A 191 6.87 -0.21 -21.33
C SER A 191 8.04 -1.17 -21.06
N LEU A 192 9.15 -1.05 -21.79
CA LEU A 192 10.36 -1.83 -21.55
C LEU A 192 10.95 -1.54 -20.16
N LEU A 193 10.99 -0.27 -19.75
CA LEU A 193 11.43 0.09 -18.40
C LEU A 193 10.47 -0.44 -17.32
N GLN A 194 9.16 -0.37 -17.57
CA GLN A 194 8.14 -0.91 -16.67
C GLN A 194 8.23 -2.44 -16.56
N ALA A 195 8.63 -3.13 -17.64
CA ALA A 195 8.97 -4.55 -17.57
C ALA A 195 10.17 -4.81 -16.64
N VAL A 196 11.26 -4.03 -16.73
CA VAL A 196 12.42 -4.16 -15.82
C VAL A 196 12.02 -3.96 -14.35
N LEU A 197 11.05 -3.09 -14.08
CA LEU A 197 10.52 -2.86 -12.73
C LEU A 197 9.58 -3.96 -12.24
N GLY A 198 9.17 -4.86 -13.13
CA GLY A 198 8.16 -5.90 -12.88
C GLY A 198 6.73 -5.42 -13.09
N GLU A 199 6.47 -4.11 -13.17
CA GLU A 199 5.14 -3.47 -13.31
C GLU A 199 4.37 -3.90 -14.57
N LEU A 200 5.08 -4.32 -15.62
CA LEU A 200 4.47 -4.86 -16.83
C LEU A 200 4.53 -6.39 -16.83
N ALA A 201 3.37 -7.04 -16.70
CA ALA A 201 3.26 -8.49 -16.68
C ALA A 201 3.81 -9.14 -17.97
N THR A 202 4.69 -10.12 -17.78
CA THR A 202 5.24 -10.97 -18.84
C THR A 202 4.23 -12.04 -19.25
N THR A 203 3.93 -12.15 -20.55
CA THR A 203 3.01 -13.17 -21.10
C THR A 203 3.74 -14.42 -21.55
N ALA A 204 4.93 -14.25 -22.13
CA ALA A 204 5.81 -15.32 -22.58
C ALA A 204 7.28 -14.90 -22.46
N GLY A 205 8.18 -15.87 -22.44
CA GLY A 205 9.61 -15.65 -22.24
C GLY A 205 9.99 -15.48 -20.78
N GLY A 206 11.14 -14.86 -20.54
CA GLY A 206 11.68 -14.65 -19.20
C GLY A 206 12.38 -13.29 -19.03
N LEU A 207 12.32 -12.78 -17.80
CA LEU A 207 13.06 -11.61 -17.34
C LEU A 207 13.81 -12.01 -16.06
N ASP A 208 15.11 -11.77 -16.03
CA ASP A 208 15.97 -12.00 -14.87
C ASP A 208 16.70 -10.70 -14.51
N VAL A 209 16.38 -10.15 -13.33
CA VAL A 209 16.97 -8.91 -12.80
C VAL A 209 17.73 -9.25 -11.52
N ARG A 210 19.06 -9.24 -11.58
CA ARG A 210 19.96 -9.60 -10.46
C ARG A 210 20.62 -8.37 -9.82
N ALA A 211 19.93 -7.25 -9.77
CA ALA A 211 20.46 -6.00 -9.24
C ALA A 211 19.39 -5.16 -8.53
N LYS A 212 19.85 -4.26 -7.65
CA LYS A 212 18.98 -3.22 -7.09
C LYS A 212 18.65 -2.21 -8.17
N VAL A 213 17.36 -1.93 -8.35
CA VAL A 213 16.86 -1.01 -9.37
C VAL A 213 16.63 0.38 -8.76
N SER A 214 17.03 1.43 -9.47
CA SER A 214 16.59 2.81 -9.23
C SER A 214 15.88 3.31 -10.48
N TYR A 215 14.83 4.11 -10.29
CA TYR A 215 13.97 4.54 -11.37
C TYR A 215 13.65 6.03 -11.29
N ALA A 216 13.97 6.76 -12.37
CA ALA A 216 13.53 8.13 -12.59
C ALA A 216 12.45 8.14 -13.67
N CYS A 217 11.20 8.30 -13.25
CA CYS A 217 10.04 8.30 -14.14
C CYS A 217 9.99 9.50 -15.10
N GLN A 218 9.35 9.29 -16.26
CA GLN A 218 9.09 10.33 -17.26
C GLN A 218 8.26 11.50 -16.70
N GLU A 219 7.29 11.20 -15.84
CA GLU A 219 6.51 12.18 -15.10
C GLU A 219 6.98 12.22 -13.64
N PRO A 220 7.81 13.22 -13.25
CA PRO A 220 8.38 13.30 -11.92
C PRO A 220 7.33 13.29 -10.80
N TRP A 221 7.52 12.40 -9.82
CA TRP A 221 6.69 12.37 -8.63
C TRP A 221 7.46 12.84 -7.39
N LEU A 222 6.94 13.91 -6.76
CA LEU A 222 7.44 14.47 -5.51
C LEU A 222 6.34 14.38 -4.45
N PHE A 223 6.69 13.93 -3.25
CA PHE A 223 5.77 13.90 -2.12
C PHE A 223 5.88 15.20 -1.32
N ALA A 224 4.83 15.49 -0.54
CA ALA A 224 4.72 16.70 0.26
C ALA A 224 5.79 16.74 1.38
N ALA A 225 6.95 17.33 1.09
CA ALA A 225 8.08 17.47 1.98
C ALA A 225 9.11 18.48 1.43
N SER A 226 10.18 18.73 2.17
CA SER A 226 11.32 19.51 1.67
C SER A 226 11.97 18.85 0.45
N ILE A 227 12.62 19.63 -0.42
CA ILE A 227 13.39 19.10 -1.56
C ILE A 227 14.46 18.10 -1.10
N ARG A 228 15.18 18.40 -0.01
CA ARG A 228 16.17 17.49 0.59
C ARG A 228 15.58 16.12 0.93
N ARG A 229 14.36 16.08 1.48
CA ARG A 229 13.65 14.83 1.78
C ARG A 229 13.23 14.07 0.53
N ASN A 230 12.82 14.79 -0.52
CA ASN A 230 12.50 14.17 -1.80
C ASN A 230 13.72 13.51 -2.48
N ILE A 231 14.90 14.11 -2.31
CA ILE A 231 16.19 13.58 -2.81
C ILE A 231 16.68 12.41 -1.94
N THR A 232 16.62 12.53 -0.61
CA THR A 232 17.09 11.47 0.30
C THR A 232 16.16 10.27 0.37
N PHE A 233 14.87 10.46 0.12
CA PHE A 233 13.86 9.40 -0.03
C PHE A 233 13.93 8.30 1.05
N GLY A 234 13.90 8.71 2.32
CA GLY A 234 13.94 7.80 3.47
C GLY A 234 15.32 7.25 3.84
N SER A 235 16.34 7.50 3.00
CA SER A 235 17.74 7.15 3.33
C SER A 235 18.35 8.13 4.34
N PRO A 236 19.33 7.69 5.16
CA PRO A 236 20.04 8.58 6.06
C PRO A 236 20.77 9.69 5.30
N PHE A 237 20.77 10.90 5.86
CA PHE A 237 21.38 12.05 5.23
C PHE A 237 22.92 12.01 5.33
N ASP A 238 23.58 11.78 4.20
CA ASP A 238 25.03 11.94 4.05
C ASP A 238 25.34 13.21 3.26
N ARG A 239 25.94 14.19 3.93
CA ARG A 239 26.26 15.50 3.34
C ARG A 239 27.21 15.38 2.14
N LYS A 240 28.23 14.53 2.20
CA LYS A 240 29.22 14.40 1.11
C LYS A 240 28.58 13.81 -0.14
N ARG A 241 27.77 12.76 0.02
CA ARG A 241 27.03 12.17 -1.09
C ARG A 241 26.01 13.16 -1.66
N TYR A 242 25.26 13.83 -0.80
CA TYR A 242 24.24 14.80 -1.18
C TYR A 242 24.83 15.94 -2.02
N ASP A 243 25.92 16.58 -1.55
CA ASP A 243 26.55 17.69 -2.26
C ASP A 243 27.09 17.27 -3.64
N ARG A 244 27.60 16.04 -3.78
CA ARG A 244 28.02 15.49 -5.09
C ARG A 244 26.84 15.31 -6.04
N VAL A 245 25.73 14.74 -5.56
CA VAL A 245 24.52 14.50 -6.36
C VAL A 245 23.90 15.83 -6.79
N VAL A 246 23.74 16.78 -5.87
CA VAL A 246 23.20 18.13 -6.15
C VAL A 246 24.03 18.85 -7.22
N LYS A 247 25.36 18.72 -7.17
CA LYS A 247 26.26 19.28 -8.18
C LYS A 247 26.10 18.57 -9.53
N ALA A 248 26.06 17.23 -9.54
CA ALA A 248 25.90 16.44 -10.76
C ALA A 248 24.56 16.69 -11.46
N CYS A 249 23.48 16.87 -10.69
CA CYS A 249 22.15 17.18 -11.20
C CYS A 249 21.92 18.69 -11.45
N ALA A 250 22.94 19.54 -11.30
CA ALA A 250 22.88 20.99 -11.50
C ALA A 250 21.79 21.72 -10.68
N LEU A 251 21.50 21.25 -9.47
CA LEU A 251 20.44 21.78 -8.61
C LEU A 251 20.83 23.04 -7.80
N LEU A 252 22.12 23.40 -7.74
CA LEU A 252 22.58 24.57 -6.97
C LEU A 252 21.96 25.88 -7.44
N ALA A 253 21.80 26.05 -8.76
CA ALA A 253 21.16 27.23 -9.33
C ALA A 253 19.66 27.30 -9.03
N ASP A 254 19.01 26.15 -8.89
CA ASP A 254 17.61 26.07 -8.47
C ASP A 254 17.46 26.43 -7.01
N PHE A 255 18.34 25.94 -6.14
CA PHE A 255 18.31 26.24 -4.71
C PHE A 255 18.53 27.73 -4.42
N ALA A 256 19.36 28.42 -5.22
CA ALA A 256 19.57 29.85 -5.08
C ALA A 256 18.30 30.69 -5.38
N GLN A 257 17.37 30.16 -6.19
CA GLN A 257 16.12 30.83 -6.54
C GLN A 257 14.99 30.55 -5.54
N LEU A 258 15.16 29.55 -4.69
CA LEU A 258 14.14 29.13 -3.73
C LEU A 258 14.33 29.84 -2.38
N PRO A 259 13.26 30.30 -1.72
CA PRO A 259 13.34 31.07 -0.47
C PRO A 259 14.15 30.39 0.65
N PHE A 260 14.12 29.05 0.71
CA PHE A 260 14.81 28.25 1.72
C PHE A 260 15.74 27.20 1.11
N GLY A 261 16.17 27.39 -0.15
CA GLY A 261 17.02 26.44 -0.86
C GLY A 261 16.46 25.02 -0.85
N ASP A 262 17.26 24.05 -0.42
CA ASP A 262 16.89 22.64 -0.37
C ASP A 262 15.92 22.27 0.78
N LEU A 263 15.71 23.19 1.74
CA LEU A 263 14.71 23.06 2.80
C LEU A 263 13.33 23.57 2.38
N THR A 264 13.21 24.17 1.19
CA THR A 264 11.94 24.65 0.67
C THR A 264 10.93 23.52 0.59
N LEU A 265 9.74 23.75 1.15
CA LEU A 265 8.65 22.78 1.16
C LEU A 265 7.98 22.71 -0.20
N VAL A 266 7.82 21.49 -0.68
CA VAL A 266 7.15 21.18 -1.94
C VAL A 266 5.74 20.69 -1.58
N GLY A 267 4.71 21.37 -2.10
CA GLY A 267 3.31 20.96 -1.92
C GLY A 267 2.96 19.66 -2.67
N GLU A 268 1.71 19.21 -2.57
CA GLU A 268 1.27 18.00 -3.30
C GLU A 268 1.57 18.12 -4.81
N ARG A 269 2.20 17.08 -5.38
CA ARG A 269 2.67 17.01 -6.78
C ARG A 269 3.67 18.10 -7.19
N GLY A 270 4.26 18.82 -6.24
CA GLY A 270 5.27 19.84 -6.50
C GLY A 270 4.82 21.01 -7.37
N SER A 271 3.62 21.52 -7.09
CA SER A 271 3.08 22.74 -7.71
C SER A 271 3.96 23.98 -7.56
N SER A 272 4.85 24.01 -6.55
CA SER A 272 5.79 25.11 -6.32
C SER A 272 7.05 25.08 -7.19
N LEU A 273 7.27 24.02 -8.00
CA LEU A 273 8.45 23.85 -8.84
C LEU A 273 8.08 23.81 -10.33
N SER A 274 8.95 24.39 -11.16
CA SER A 274 8.86 24.24 -12.62
C SER A 274 9.05 22.77 -13.05
N GLY A 275 8.55 22.41 -14.23
CA GLY A 275 8.69 21.04 -14.76
C GLY A 275 10.15 20.55 -14.82
N GLY A 276 11.07 21.43 -15.25
CA GLY A 276 12.49 21.11 -15.31
C GLY A 276 13.14 20.92 -13.93
N GLN A 277 12.75 21.72 -12.94
CA GLN A 277 13.19 21.53 -11.56
C GLN A 277 12.71 20.20 -10.99
N ARG A 278 11.44 19.85 -11.21
CA ARG A 278 10.90 18.56 -10.78
C ARG A 278 11.66 17.39 -11.42
N ALA A 279 11.99 17.49 -12.70
CA ALA A 279 12.77 16.46 -13.39
C ALA A 279 14.18 16.30 -12.79
N ARG A 280 14.88 17.41 -12.49
CA ARG A 280 16.20 17.35 -11.85
C ARG A 280 16.16 16.79 -10.43
N VAL A 281 15.13 17.13 -9.64
CA VAL A 281 14.93 16.57 -8.30
C VAL A 281 14.63 15.06 -8.37
N ASN A 282 13.84 14.62 -9.34
CA ASN A 282 13.55 13.20 -9.56
C ASN A 282 14.79 12.41 -9.98
N LEU A 283 15.64 13.01 -10.83
CA LEU A 283 16.92 12.40 -11.22
C LEU A 283 17.93 12.34 -10.06
N ALA A 284 17.86 13.27 -9.12
CA ALA A 284 18.74 13.32 -7.96
C ALA A 284 18.39 12.29 -6.87
N ARG A 285 17.18 11.71 -6.92
CA ARG A 285 16.72 10.66 -6.00
C ARG A 285 17.46 9.34 -6.28
#